data_AF-A0A024CH04-F1
#
_entry.id   AF-A0A024CH04-F1
#
_cell.length_a   1.000
_cell.length_b   1.000
_cell.length_c   1.000
_cell.angle_alpha   90.00
_cell.angle_beta   90.00
_cell.angle_gamma   90.00
#
_symmetry.space_group_name_H-M   'P 1'
#
loop_
_entity.id
_entity.type
_entity.pdbx_description
1 polymer ?
#
loop_
_entity_poly.entity_id
_entity_poly.type
_entity_poly.pdbx_seq_one_letter_code
_entity_poly.pdbx_strand_id
1 'polypeptide(L)'
;LQLDSAHVPSVSAQDLAQGLLSSSSLITKADALSHPHWLVRIESDLPAGEMANELVKAWKQYRLDQGHATEHHWLALGGRKDTEGSPGSPLVAGSWGVDVVECGDPDAFLESINWSALKGGRPSDAVFEVKN
;
A
#
# COMPACT_ATOMS: atom_id res chain seq x y z
N LEU A 1 -5.08 4.35 -3.82
CA LEU A 1 -5.80 5.55 -4.31
C LEU A 1 -4.95 6.77 -3.98
N GLN A 2 -4.59 7.60 -4.96
CA GLN A 2 -3.81 8.82 -4.72
C GLN A 2 -4.77 10.02 -4.70
N LEU A 3 -4.45 11.06 -3.92
CA LEU A 3 -5.20 12.32 -3.97
C LEU A 3 -5.11 12.90 -5.38
N ASP A 4 -6.25 13.22 -5.99
CA ASP A 4 -6.29 13.93 -7.27
C ASP A 4 -6.03 15.42 -7.01
N SER A 5 -4.75 15.80 -7.03
CA SER A 5 -4.27 17.15 -6.78
C SER A 5 -3.02 17.43 -7.58
N ALA A 6 -2.88 18.66 -8.09
CA ALA A 6 -1.67 19.11 -8.78
C ALA A 6 -0.40 18.99 -7.92
N HIS A 7 -0.55 18.95 -6.59
CA HIS A 7 0.56 18.83 -5.63
C HIS A 7 0.89 17.38 -5.26
N VAL A 8 0.09 16.41 -5.72
CA VAL A 8 0.26 14.97 -5.49
C VAL A 8 0.10 14.26 -6.84
N PRO A 9 1.04 14.48 -7.79
CA PRO A 9 0.89 13.96 -9.16
C PRO A 9 0.86 12.44 -9.18
N SER A 10 0.20 11.85 -10.18
CA SER A 10 0.18 10.39 -10.34
C SER A 10 1.60 9.84 -10.46
N VAL A 11 1.91 8.81 -9.67
CA VAL A 11 3.20 8.09 -9.74
C VAL A 11 3.06 6.85 -10.63
N SER A 12 3.99 6.64 -11.56
CA SER A 12 4.02 5.42 -12.37
C SER A 12 4.42 4.20 -11.51
N ALA A 13 4.08 3.00 -11.95
CA ALA A 13 4.48 1.77 -11.25
C ALA A 13 6.01 1.63 -11.14
N GLN A 14 6.74 2.03 -12.19
CA GLN A 14 8.20 2.01 -12.25
C GLN A 14 8.83 2.99 -11.28
N ASP A 15 8.36 4.25 -11.29
CA ASP A 15 8.89 5.27 -10.39
C ASP A 15 8.57 4.96 -8.94
N LEU A 16 7.38 4.40 -8.66
CA LEU A 16 7.01 3.96 -7.33
C LEU A 16 7.92 2.83 -6.84
N ALA A 17 8.12 1.78 -7.63
CA ALA A 17 9.00 0.67 -7.24
C ALA A 17 10.43 1.15 -6.95
N GLN A 18 10.99 1.98 -7.82
CA GLN A 18 12.33 2.55 -7.64
C GLN A 18 12.39 3.48 -6.43
N GLY A 19 11.38 4.32 -6.25
CA GLY A 19 11.24 5.25 -5.12
C GLY A 19 11.21 4.52 -3.78
N LEU A 20 10.40 3.46 -3.68
CA LEU A 20 10.31 2.65 -2.46
C LEU A 20 11.66 2.03 -2.08
N LEU A 21 12.41 1.50 -3.06
CA LEU A 21 13.75 0.95 -2.81
C LEU A 21 14.78 2.02 -2.43
N SER A 22 14.68 3.23 -3.00
CA SER A 22 15.61 4.32 -2.63
C SER A 22 15.30 4.92 -1.27
N SER A 23 14.03 4.86 -0.84
CA SER A 23 13.56 5.55 0.37
C SER A 23 13.47 4.63 1.60
N SER A 24 13.72 3.33 1.47
CA SER A 24 13.79 2.39 2.60
C SER A 24 14.80 1.27 2.38
N SER A 25 15.69 1.07 3.37
CA SER A 25 16.60 -0.08 3.39
C SER A 25 15.94 -1.37 3.90
N LEU A 26 14.68 -1.32 4.35
CA LEU A 26 13.94 -2.47 4.87
C LEU A 26 13.08 -3.14 3.80
N ILE A 27 12.83 -2.46 2.68
CA ILE A 27 12.25 -3.04 1.47
C ILE A 27 13.40 -3.69 0.69
N THR A 28 13.42 -5.01 0.64
CA THR A 28 14.52 -5.78 0.02
C THR A 28 14.33 -5.94 -1.49
N LYS A 29 13.08 -5.85 -1.96
CA LYS A 29 12.73 -5.90 -3.37
C LYS A 29 11.50 -5.05 -3.66
N ALA A 30 11.49 -4.41 -4.84
CA ALA A 30 10.30 -3.78 -5.40
C ALA A 30 10.29 -3.96 -6.92
N ASP A 31 9.23 -4.59 -7.45
CA ASP A 31 9.02 -4.80 -8.88
C ASP A 31 7.76 -4.07 -9.33
N ALA A 32 7.87 -3.26 -10.39
CA ALA A 32 6.70 -2.70 -11.06
C ALA A 32 5.91 -3.81 -11.76
N LEU A 33 4.60 -3.81 -11.58
CA LEU A 33 3.69 -4.80 -12.16
C LEU A 33 3.03 -4.23 -13.40
N SER A 34 2.97 -5.03 -14.47
CA SER A 34 2.12 -4.75 -15.62
C SER A 34 0.76 -5.40 -15.40
N HIS A 35 -0.09 -4.75 -14.59
CA HIS A 35 -1.40 -5.27 -14.21
C HIS A 35 -2.43 -4.13 -14.04
N PRO A 36 -3.70 -4.32 -14.43
CA PRO A 36 -4.72 -3.27 -14.34
C PRO A 36 -5.07 -2.83 -12.90
N HIS A 37 -4.82 -3.68 -11.91
CA HIS A 37 -5.21 -3.44 -10.51
C HIS A 37 -4.04 -3.39 -9.51
N TRP A 38 -2.84 -3.79 -9.93
CA TRP A 38 -1.67 -3.89 -9.04
C TRP A 38 -0.54 -3.06 -9.61
N LEU A 39 0.01 -2.15 -8.81
CA LEU A 39 1.09 -1.26 -9.25
C LEU A 39 2.46 -1.89 -9.02
N VAL A 40 2.72 -2.37 -7.80
CA VAL A 40 4.04 -2.87 -7.40
C VAL A 40 3.92 -4.12 -6.55
N ARG A 41 4.91 -5.01 -6.66
CA ARG A 41 5.18 -6.08 -5.71
C ARG A 41 6.38 -5.69 -4.88
N ILE A 42 6.30 -5.85 -3.56
CA ILE A 42 7.41 -5.57 -2.65
C ILE A 42 7.69 -6.77 -1.75
N GLU A 43 8.93 -6.90 -1.31
CA GLU A 43 9.39 -7.92 -0.37
C GLU A 43 10.16 -7.26 0.79
N SER A 44 10.04 -7.85 1.98
CA SER A 44 10.71 -7.42 3.21
C SER A 44 10.74 -8.59 4.17
N ASP A 45 11.71 -8.59 5.09
CA ASP A 45 11.77 -9.54 6.21
C ASP A 45 10.92 -9.10 7.41
N LEU A 46 10.28 -7.93 7.33
CA LEU A 46 9.40 -7.41 8.37
C LEU A 46 8.07 -8.19 8.46
N PRO A 47 7.49 -8.30 9.67
CA PRO A 47 6.09 -8.71 9.83
C PRO A 47 5.15 -7.79 9.04
N ALA A 48 4.01 -8.32 8.56
CA ALA A 48 3.12 -7.60 7.64
C ALA A 48 2.67 -6.21 8.12
N GLY A 49 2.34 -6.05 9.41
CA GLY A 49 1.95 -4.75 9.97
C GLY A 49 3.12 -3.75 10.06
N GLU A 50 4.34 -4.22 10.32
CA GLU A 50 5.54 -3.39 10.32
C GLU A 50 5.93 -3.00 8.90
N MET A 51 5.87 -3.95 7.96
CA MET A 51 6.06 -3.71 6.54
C MET A 51 5.05 -2.70 5.97
N ALA A 52 3.80 -2.73 6.43
CA ALA A 52 2.78 -1.76 6.02
C ALA A 52 3.10 -0.34 6.52
N ASN A 53 3.59 -0.21 7.75
CA ASN A 53 4.06 1.07 8.27
C ASN A 53 5.26 1.57 7.48
N GLU A 54 6.21 0.69 7.17
CA GLU A 54 7.40 1.03 6.41
C GLU A 54 7.06 1.42 4.96
N LEU A 55 6.11 0.73 4.33
CA LEU A 55 5.61 1.09 3.00
C LEU A 55 5.07 2.53 2.97
N VAL A 56 4.25 2.91 3.96
CA VAL A 56 3.71 4.28 4.05
C VAL A 56 4.84 5.30 4.25
N LYS A 57 5.81 5.00 5.13
CA LYS A 57 6.97 5.87 5.37
C LYS A 57 7.83 6.04 4.12
N ALA A 58 8.17 4.95 3.45
CA ALA A 58 8.98 4.95 2.25
C ALA A 58 8.31 5.73 1.12
N TRP A 59 7.01 5.54 0.92
CA TRP A 59 6.25 6.28 -0.08
C TRP A 59 6.17 7.78 0.26
N LYS A 60 5.90 8.12 1.52
CA LYS A 60 5.92 9.52 1.97
C LYS A 60 7.29 10.17 1.78
N GLN A 61 8.37 9.45 2.10
CA GLN A 61 9.73 9.92 1.86
C GLN A 61 10.01 10.13 0.38
N TYR A 62 9.62 9.18 -0.48
CA TYR A 62 9.71 9.36 -1.93
C TYR A 62 8.98 10.61 -2.42
N ARG A 63 7.75 10.88 -1.93
CA ARG A 63 7.01 12.12 -2.25
C ARG A 63 7.80 13.36 -1.85
N LEU A 64 8.39 13.38 -0.64
CA LEU A 64 9.22 14.49 -0.16
C LEU A 64 10.46 14.69 -1.06
N ASP A 65 11.13 13.61 -1.45
CA ASP A 65 12.32 13.66 -2.31
C ASP A 65 12.00 14.22 -3.71
N GLN A 66 10.77 14.02 -4.19
CA GLN A 66 10.28 14.61 -5.44
C GLN A 66 9.73 16.04 -5.27
N GLY A 67 9.73 16.60 -4.05
CA GLY A 67 9.15 17.91 -3.76
C GLY A 67 7.62 17.96 -3.82
N HIS A 68 6.96 16.81 -3.70
CA HIS A 68 5.50 16.71 -3.67
C HIS A 68 4.93 16.99 -2.27
N ALA A 69 3.66 17.38 -2.20
CA ALA A 69 2.98 17.58 -0.92
C ALA A 69 2.77 16.25 -0.20
N THR A 70 2.97 16.26 1.13
CA THR A 70 2.73 15.11 2.01
C THR A 70 1.89 15.44 3.25
N GLU A 71 1.40 16.68 3.32
CA GLU A 71 0.48 17.21 4.34
C GLU A 71 -0.94 16.69 4.08
N HIS A 72 -1.11 15.37 4.16
CA HIS A 72 -2.38 14.65 4.05
C HIS A 72 -2.27 13.31 4.80
N HIS A 73 -3.38 12.60 4.92
CA HIS A 73 -3.43 11.33 5.64
C HIS A 73 -3.10 10.15 4.73
N TRP A 74 -2.44 9.17 5.32
CA TRP A 74 -2.00 7.95 4.66
C TRP A 74 -2.63 6.74 5.32
N LEU A 75 -3.19 5.85 4.51
CA LEU A 75 -3.66 4.54 4.96
C LEU A 75 -2.90 3.44 4.23
N ALA A 76 -2.64 2.34 4.93
CA ALA A 76 -2.34 1.05 4.31
C ALA A 76 -3.28 -0.01 4.87
N LEU A 77 -4.10 -0.57 3.98
CA LEU A 77 -5.15 -1.54 4.31
C LEU A 77 -4.78 -2.86 3.68
N GLY A 78 -4.52 -3.86 4.51
CA GLY A 78 -3.97 -5.14 4.07
C GLY A 78 -4.88 -6.31 4.36
N GLY A 79 -4.98 -7.24 3.41
CA GLY A 79 -5.60 -8.54 3.62
C GLY A 79 -4.71 -9.67 3.10
N ARG A 80 -4.42 -10.66 3.96
CA ARG A 80 -3.71 -11.87 3.54
C ARG A 80 -4.61 -12.67 2.60
N LYS A 81 -3.99 -13.23 1.57
CA LYS A 81 -4.63 -14.17 0.65
C LYS A 81 -4.43 -15.58 1.22
N ASP A 82 -5.46 -16.13 1.84
CA ASP A 82 -5.39 -17.46 2.47
C ASP A 82 -5.71 -18.62 1.51
N THR A 83 -6.24 -18.32 0.32
CA THR A 83 -6.59 -19.31 -0.71
C THR A 83 -5.73 -19.13 -1.95
N GLU A 84 -5.78 -20.09 -2.87
CA GLU A 84 -5.12 -19.91 -4.17
C GLU A 84 -5.57 -18.63 -4.88
N GLY A 85 -4.61 -17.99 -5.55
CA GLY A 85 -4.86 -16.85 -6.42
C GLY A 85 -5.54 -17.30 -7.71
N SER A 86 -6.30 -16.39 -8.34
CA SER A 86 -6.79 -16.64 -9.69
C SER A 86 -5.61 -16.80 -10.66
N PRO A 87 -5.73 -17.60 -11.74
CA PRO A 87 -4.66 -17.73 -12.73
C PRO A 87 -4.18 -16.37 -13.24
N GLY A 88 -2.86 -16.14 -13.21
CA GLY A 88 -2.24 -14.88 -13.63
C GLY A 88 -2.30 -13.74 -12.60
N SER A 89 -2.94 -13.94 -11.44
CA SER A 89 -2.90 -12.98 -10.34
C SER A 89 -1.52 -12.94 -9.68
N PRO A 90 -0.92 -11.75 -9.48
CA PRO A 90 0.30 -11.65 -8.67
C PRO A 90 0.02 -11.95 -7.19
N LEU A 91 -1.24 -11.84 -6.75
CA LEU A 91 -1.67 -12.17 -5.40
C LEU A 91 -1.99 -13.67 -5.29
N VAL A 92 -1.07 -14.42 -4.68
CA VAL A 92 -1.13 -15.88 -4.46
C VAL A 92 -1.32 -16.21 -2.97
N ALA A 93 -1.60 -17.48 -2.65
CA ALA A 93 -1.71 -17.92 -1.26
C ALA A 93 -0.47 -17.53 -0.43
N GLY A 94 -0.70 -16.96 0.75
CA GLY A 94 0.34 -16.45 1.66
C GLY A 94 0.77 -15.00 1.41
N SER A 95 0.45 -14.41 0.25
CA SER A 95 0.76 -13.00 -0.05
C SER A 95 -0.28 -12.04 0.53
N TRP A 96 0.06 -10.75 0.58
CA TRP A 96 -0.80 -9.68 1.09
C TRP A 96 -1.23 -8.76 -0.05
N GLY A 97 -2.54 -8.54 -0.18
CA GLY A 97 -3.10 -7.49 -1.01
C GLY A 97 -3.19 -6.23 -0.17
N VAL A 98 -2.57 -5.14 -0.63
CA VAL A 98 -2.46 -3.90 0.14
C VAL A 98 -2.95 -2.72 -0.68
N ASP A 99 -3.93 -2.01 -0.15
CA ASP A 99 -4.37 -0.72 -0.66
C ASP A 99 -3.69 0.41 0.12
N VAL A 100 -2.85 1.19 -0.55
CA VAL A 100 -2.31 2.44 0.01
C VAL A 100 -3.17 3.61 -0.46
N VAL A 101 -3.58 4.45 0.48
CA VAL A 101 -4.52 5.55 0.22
C VAL A 101 -3.95 6.85 0.75
N GLU A 102 -3.80 7.82 -0.15
CA GLU A 102 -3.57 9.23 0.18
C GLU A 102 -4.96 9.89 0.25
N CYS A 103 -5.35 10.49 1.38
CA CYS A 103 -6.68 11.07 1.58
C CYS A 103 -6.70 12.27 2.55
N GLY A 104 -7.77 13.07 2.49
CA GLY A 104 -7.97 14.21 3.40
C GLY A 104 -8.71 13.85 4.70
N ASP A 105 -9.54 12.80 4.69
CA ASP A 105 -10.26 12.28 5.86
C ASP A 105 -10.21 10.74 5.83
N PRO A 106 -9.34 10.12 6.65
CA PRO A 106 -9.17 8.67 6.65
C PRO A 106 -10.39 7.94 7.21
N ASP A 107 -11.11 8.53 8.17
CA ASP A 107 -12.25 7.86 8.79
C ASP A 107 -13.45 7.85 7.85
N ALA A 108 -13.72 8.97 7.15
CA ALA A 108 -14.73 9.02 6.11
C ALA A 108 -14.42 8.05 4.96
N PHE A 109 -13.14 7.93 4.55
CA PHE A 109 -12.74 6.95 3.54
C PHE A 109 -13.03 5.52 3.99
N LEU A 110 -12.65 5.15 5.22
CA LEU A 110 -12.86 3.81 5.77
C LEU A 110 -14.34 3.45 5.92
N GLU A 111 -15.17 4.42 6.31
CA GLU A 111 -16.62 4.27 6.33
C GLU A 111 -17.17 4.04 4.92
N SER A 112 -16.72 4.82 3.93
CA SER A 112 -17.20 4.72 2.54
C SER A 112 -17.00 3.35 1.90
N ILE A 113 -15.95 2.62 2.29
CA ILE A 113 -15.66 1.26 1.82
C ILE A 113 -16.17 0.16 2.75
N ASN A 114 -16.89 0.54 3.83
CA ASN A 114 -17.35 -0.35 4.89
C ASN A 114 -16.20 -1.22 5.45
N TRP A 115 -15.06 -0.59 5.73
CA TRP A 115 -13.84 -1.29 6.14
C TRP A 115 -14.05 -2.14 7.41
N SER A 116 -14.88 -1.65 8.36
CA SER A 116 -15.22 -2.37 9.59
C SER A 116 -15.83 -3.75 9.31
N ALA A 117 -16.77 -3.85 8.36
CA ALA A 117 -17.33 -5.14 7.97
C ALA A 117 -16.32 -6.01 7.22
N LEU A 118 -15.52 -5.41 6.33
CA LEU A 118 -14.49 -6.13 5.56
C LEU A 118 -13.44 -6.79 6.44
N LYS A 119 -12.94 -6.08 7.47
CA LYS A 119 -11.99 -6.63 8.44
C LYS A 119 -12.64 -7.61 9.42
N GLY A 120 -13.89 -7.36 9.82
CA GLY A 120 -14.64 -8.25 10.73
C GLY A 120 -14.88 -9.65 10.18
N GLY A 121 -14.87 -9.82 8.85
CA GLY A 121 -14.98 -11.12 8.18
C GLY A 121 -13.66 -11.90 8.07
N ARG A 122 -12.54 -11.40 8.63
CA ARG A 122 -11.20 -11.99 8.48
C ARG A 122 -10.58 -12.35 9.84
N PRO A 123 -9.69 -13.37 9.89
CA PRO A 123 -8.83 -13.59 11.04
C PRO A 123 -8.01 -12.34 11.39
N SER A 124 -7.81 -12.07 12.67
CA SER A 124 -7.09 -10.87 13.13
C SER A 124 -5.61 -10.83 12.69
N ASP A 125 -5.01 -11.98 12.40
CA ASP A 125 -3.64 -12.10 11.87
C ASP A 125 -3.57 -12.04 10.33
N ALA A 126 -4.73 -11.98 9.66
CA ALA A 126 -4.86 -11.96 8.21
C ALA A 126 -5.35 -10.59 7.68
N VAL A 127 -5.37 -9.58 8.54
CA VAL A 127 -5.75 -8.20 8.20
C VAL A 127 -4.87 -7.21 8.97
N PHE A 128 -4.54 -6.09 8.34
CA PHE A 128 -3.95 -4.95 9.04
C PHE A 128 -4.56 -3.64 8.55
N GLU A 129 -4.44 -2.62 9.40
CA GLU A 129 -4.87 -1.25 9.14
C GLU A 129 -3.82 -0.32 9.74
N VAL A 130 -3.14 0.44 8.89
CA VAL A 130 -2.21 1.49 9.30
C VAL A 130 -2.84 2.83 8.94
N LYS A 131 -2.83 3.77 9.89
CA LYS A 131 -3.20 5.17 9.67
C LYS A 131 -2.02 6.05 10.11
N ASN A 132 -1.52 6.92 9.22
CA ASN A 132 -0.43 7.86 9.48
C ASN A 132 -0.72 9.26 8.90
#